data_AF-A0A7C3GBK4-F1
#
_entry.id   AF-A0A7C3GBK4-F1
#
_cell.length_a   1.000
_cell.length_b   1.000
_cell.length_c   1.000
_cell.angle_alpha   90.00
_cell.angle_beta   90.00
_cell.angle_gamma   90.00
#
_symmetry.space_group_name_H-M   'P 1'
#
loop_
_entity.id
_entity.type
_entity.pdbx_description
1 polymer ?
#
loop_
_entity_poly.entity_id
_entity_poly.type
_entity_poly.pdbx_seq_one_letter_code
_entity_poly.pdbx_strand_id
1 'polypeptide(L)'
;MLTILFFGILWMAALALSPLFFSWLQRTIKMRLNDKQIEQKLAGRDRKKLLAESPYRYDHWQGDDGYRVFDEREMDRYLAFVHTAKEAEDTILKQIFADEANDAILLD
;
A
#
# COMPACT_ATOMS: atom_id res chain seq x y z
N MET A 1 -45.91 23.22 11.40
CA MET A 1 -44.65 23.24 12.17
C MET A 1 -43.91 21.89 12.25
N LEU A 2 -44.47 20.77 11.76
CA LEU A 2 -43.83 19.44 11.85
C LEU A 2 -42.83 19.12 10.72
N THR A 3 -42.83 19.89 9.64
CA THR A 3 -42.05 19.60 8.41
C THR A 3 -40.59 20.05 8.46
N ILE A 4 -40.24 20.96 9.36
CA ILE A 4 -38.87 21.50 9.49
C ILE A 4 -37.95 20.52 10.24
N LEU A 5 -38.52 19.68 11.13
CA LEU A 5 -37.75 18.70 11.91
C LEU A 5 -37.21 17.53 11.06
N PHE A 6 -37.90 17.14 9.99
CA PHE A 6 -37.43 16.06 9.11
C PHE A 6 -36.23 16.48 8.23
N PHE A 7 -36.16 17.75 7.83
CA PHE A 7 -35.05 18.25 7.01
C PHE A 7 -33.72 18.32 7.77
N GLY A 8 -33.76 18.64 9.06
CA GLY A 8 -32.55 18.70 9.91
C GLY A 8 -31.91 17.32 10.16
N ILE A 9 -32.74 16.29 10.35
CA ILE A 9 -32.25 14.91 10.58
C ILE A 9 -31.69 14.31 9.29
N LEU A 10 -32.32 14.62 8.14
CA LEU A 10 -31.85 14.14 6.83
C LEU A 10 -30.50 14.76 6.43
N TRP A 11 -30.23 16.02 6.81
CA TRP A 11 -28.93 16.67 6.57
C TRP A 11 -27.81 16.10 7.46
N MET A 12 -28.09 15.79 8.72
CA MET A 12 -27.10 15.21 9.64
C MET A 12 -26.69 13.79 9.22
N ALA A 13 -27.60 13.00 8.64
CA ALA A 13 -27.29 11.67 8.11
C ALA A 13 -26.39 11.71 6.86
N ALA A 14 -26.54 12.72 5.99
CA ALA A 14 -25.71 12.88 4.80
C ALA A 14 -24.26 13.28 5.13
N LEU A 15 -24.05 14.05 6.20
CA LEU A 15 -22.71 14.45 6.65
C LEU A 15 -21.97 13.30 7.37
N ALA A 16 -22.67 12.40 8.03
CA ALA A 16 -22.08 11.26 8.73
C ALA A 16 -21.54 10.15 7.81
N LEU A 17 -22.07 10.02 6.57
CA LEU A 17 -21.55 9.08 5.57
C LEU A 17 -20.28 9.57 4.85
N SER A 18 -19.97 10.87 4.94
CA SER A 18 -18.91 11.48 4.15
C SER A 18 -17.47 11.11 4.55
N PRO A 19 -17.07 10.99 5.83
CA PRO A 19 -15.65 10.84 6.17
C PRO A 19 -15.10 9.44 5.90
N LEU A 20 -15.91 8.38 6.08
CA LEU A 20 -15.49 7.00 5.81
C LEU A 20 -15.37 6.73 4.31
N PHE A 21 -16.31 7.24 3.51
CA PHE A 21 -16.24 7.14 2.06
C PHE A 21 -15.05 7.93 1.51
N PHE A 22 -14.78 9.13 2.04
CA PHE A 22 -13.60 9.91 1.65
C PHE A 22 -12.29 9.20 1.99
N SER A 23 -12.19 8.60 3.18
CA SER A 23 -11.02 7.83 3.60
C SER A 23 -10.78 6.63 2.68
N TRP A 24 -11.83 5.88 2.36
CA TRP A 24 -11.75 4.73 1.44
C TRP A 24 -11.39 5.15 0.01
N LEU A 25 -11.97 6.24 -0.48
CA LEU A 25 -11.69 6.78 -1.80
C LEU A 25 -10.24 7.29 -1.90
N GLN A 26 -9.76 8.03 -0.89
CA GLN A 26 -8.38 8.48 -0.81
C GLN A 26 -7.39 7.31 -0.77
N ARG A 27 -7.70 6.26 0.00
CA ARG A 27 -6.88 5.04 0.05
C ARG A 27 -6.81 4.39 -1.34
N THR A 28 -7.93 4.29 -2.04
CA THR A 28 -8.02 3.68 -3.38
C THR A 28 -7.27 4.48 -4.44
N ILE A 29 -7.37 5.82 -4.41
CA ILE A 29 -6.62 6.70 -5.33
C ILE A 29 -5.11 6.58 -5.08
N LYS A 30 -4.70 6.56 -3.81
CA LYS A 30 -3.29 6.41 -3.42
C LYS A 30 -2.71 5.06 -3.86
N MET A 31 -3.49 3.98 -3.78
CA MET A 31 -3.09 2.68 -4.34
C MET A 31 -2.88 2.75 -5.85
N ARG A 32 -3.86 3.28 -6.61
CA ARG A 32 -3.72 3.37 -8.08
C ARG A 32 -2.54 4.22 -8.54
N LEU A 33 -2.24 5.31 -7.84
CA LEU A 33 -1.07 6.14 -8.15
C LEU A 33 0.24 5.40 -7.87
N ASN A 34 0.31 4.66 -6.76
CA ASN A 34 1.46 3.81 -6.47
C ASN A 34 1.64 2.71 -7.51
N ASP A 35 0.56 2.04 -7.92
CA ASP A 35 0.60 0.99 -8.94
C ASP A 35 1.20 1.52 -10.24
N LYS A 36 0.74 2.70 -10.70
CA LYS A 36 1.27 3.34 -11.91
C LYS A 36 2.74 3.72 -11.79
N GLN A 37 3.17 4.20 -10.62
CA GLN A 37 4.59 4.54 -10.39
C GLN A 37 5.47 3.29 -10.38
N ILE A 38 5.00 2.21 -9.75
CA ILE A 38 5.69 0.91 -9.74
C ILE A 38 5.78 0.37 -11.17
N GLU A 39 4.68 0.36 -11.93
CA GLU A 39 4.66 -0.08 -13.33
C GLU A 39 5.61 0.75 -14.21
N GLN A 40 5.65 2.07 -14.02
CA GLN A 40 6.60 2.94 -14.73
C GLN A 40 8.05 2.61 -14.38
N LYS A 41 8.37 2.40 -13.10
CA LYS A 41 9.72 2.03 -12.63
C LYS A 41 10.14 0.61 -13.01
N LEU A 42 9.18 -0.28 -13.19
CA LEU A 42 9.43 -1.62 -13.73
C LEU A 42 9.99 -1.52 -15.16
N ALA A 43 9.60 -0.52 -15.96
CA ALA A 43 10.20 -0.21 -17.27
C ALA A 43 10.35 -1.44 -18.21
N GLY A 44 9.45 -2.42 -18.10
CA GLY A 44 9.49 -3.67 -18.87
C GLY A 44 10.25 -4.83 -18.21
N ARG A 45 10.80 -4.64 -17.00
CA ARG A 45 11.31 -5.73 -16.15
C ARG A 45 10.16 -6.62 -15.68
N ASP A 46 10.40 -7.93 -15.58
CA ASP A 46 9.40 -8.85 -15.05
C ASP A 46 9.31 -8.71 -13.53
N ARG A 47 8.11 -8.34 -13.05
CA ARG A 47 7.77 -8.24 -11.62
C ARG A 47 8.12 -9.51 -10.86
N LYS A 48 7.77 -10.68 -11.40
CA LYS A 48 8.01 -11.95 -10.71
C LYS A 48 9.48 -12.26 -10.57
N LYS A 49 10.25 -11.95 -11.62
CA LYS A 49 11.70 -12.12 -11.61
C LYS A 49 12.35 -11.23 -10.56
N LEU A 50 11.98 -9.94 -10.51
CA LEU A 50 12.51 -9.01 -9.51
C LEU A 50 12.18 -9.45 -8.08
N LEU A 51 10.94 -9.89 -7.83
CA LEU A 51 10.55 -10.38 -6.50
C LEU A 51 11.33 -11.65 -6.12
N ALA A 52 11.52 -12.58 -7.06
CA ALA A 52 12.24 -13.83 -6.81
C ALA A 52 13.75 -13.64 -6.58
N GLU A 53 14.35 -12.63 -7.21
CA GLU A 53 15.77 -12.28 -7.05
C GLU A 53 15.99 -11.33 -5.87
N SER A 54 14.93 -10.80 -5.27
CA SER A 54 15.04 -9.83 -4.19
C SER A 54 15.38 -10.49 -2.85
N PRO A 55 16.14 -9.80 -1.98
CA PRO A 55 16.42 -10.28 -0.62
C PRO A 55 15.26 -10.01 0.36
N TYR A 56 14.06 -9.75 -0.17
CA TYR A 56 12.89 -9.45 0.62
C TYR A 56 11.88 -10.59 0.48
N ARG A 57 11.26 -10.96 1.59
CA ARG A 57 10.22 -11.98 1.63
C ARG A 57 8.97 -11.44 2.28
N TYR A 58 7.82 -11.99 1.91
CA TYR A 58 6.60 -11.78 2.65
C TYR A 58 5.94 -13.10 3.01
N ASP A 59 5.37 -13.16 4.21
CA ASP A 59 4.68 -14.35 4.72
C ASP A 59 3.30 -13.97 5.26
N HIS A 60 2.33 -14.86 5.06
CA HIS A 60 0.98 -14.68 5.59
C HIS A 60 0.98 -14.91 7.11
N TRP A 61 0.54 -13.91 7.85
CA TRP A 61 0.41 -13.97 9.30
C TRP A 61 -1.02 -14.31 9.69
N GLN A 62 -1.23 -15.56 10.13
CA GLN A 62 -2.55 -16.11 10.46
C GLN A 62 -3.26 -15.40 11.63
N GLY A 63 -2.55 -14.59 12.42
CA GLY A 63 -3.13 -13.92 13.59
C GLY A 63 -3.94 -12.65 13.29
N ASP A 64 -3.64 -11.94 12.21
CA ASP A 64 -4.24 -10.62 11.89
C ASP A 64 -4.80 -10.53 10.46
N ASP A 65 -4.97 -11.67 9.78
CA ASP A 65 -5.39 -11.77 8.36
C ASP A 65 -4.65 -10.77 7.45
N GLY A 66 -3.34 -10.92 7.38
CA GLY A 66 -2.49 -10.07 6.56
C GLY A 66 -1.12 -10.69 6.29
N TYR A 67 -0.25 -9.88 5.70
CA TYR A 67 1.08 -10.29 5.25
C TYR A 67 2.13 -9.42 5.92
N ARG A 68 3.20 -10.05 6.41
CA ARG A 68 4.37 -9.35 6.94
C ARG A 68 5.46 -9.39 5.90
N VAL A 69 6.12 -8.25 5.70
CA VAL A 69 7.25 -8.10 4.79
C VAL A 69 8.53 -7.99 5.61
N PHE A 70 9.55 -8.74 5.22
CA PHE A 70 10.83 -8.86 5.89
C PHE A 70 11.99 -8.60 4.93
N ASP A 71 13.08 -8.06 5.47
CA ASP A 71 14.38 -8.02 4.82
C ASP A 71 15.24 -9.17 5.36
N GLU A 72 15.58 -10.12 4.49
CA GLU A 72 16.35 -11.31 4.87
C GLU A 72 17.84 -11.01 5.10
N ARG A 73 18.34 -9.83 4.71
CA ARG A 73 19.76 -9.44 4.89
C ARG A 73 20.08 -9.10 6.35
N GLU A 74 19.11 -8.56 7.09
CA GLU A 74 19.30 -8.02 8.45
C GLU A 74 18.49 -8.81 9.49
N MET A 75 18.80 -10.10 9.68
CA MET A 75 18.14 -10.95 10.69
C MET A 75 16.60 -10.94 10.60
N ASP A 76 16.06 -11.09 9.39
CA ASP A 76 14.62 -11.00 9.12
C ASP A 76 13.99 -9.70 9.65
N ARG A 77 14.64 -8.57 9.35
CA ARG A 77 14.16 -7.26 9.80
C ARG A 77 12.76 -7.03 9.27
N TYR A 78 11.83 -6.82 10.19
CA TYR A 78 10.46 -6.47 9.86
C TYR A 78 10.39 -5.09 9.18
N LEU A 79 9.77 -5.04 8.01
CA LEU A 79 9.58 -3.81 7.23
C LEU A 79 8.17 -3.27 7.38
N ALA A 80 7.15 -4.11 7.14
CA ALA A 80 5.76 -3.66 7.11
C ALA A 80 4.75 -4.81 7.31
N PHE A 81 3.53 -4.43 7.70
CA PHE A 81 2.36 -5.29 7.69
C PHE A 81 1.32 -4.71 6.74
N VAL A 82 0.82 -5.55 5.83
CA VAL A 82 -0.11 -5.20 4.76
C VAL A 82 -1.22 -6.22 4.69
N HIS A 83 -2.35 -5.87 4.10
CA HIS A 83 -3.56 -6.69 4.21
C HIS A 83 -3.75 -7.60 2.99
N THR A 84 -2.96 -7.40 1.92
CA THR A 84 -3.03 -8.19 0.70
C THR A 84 -1.64 -8.59 0.21
N ALA A 85 -1.52 -9.74 -0.45
CA ALA A 85 -0.26 -10.19 -1.05
C ALA A 85 0.26 -9.18 -2.08
N LYS A 86 -0.65 -8.54 -2.84
CA LYS A 86 -0.28 -7.48 -3.79
C LYS A 86 0.39 -6.30 -3.10
N GLU A 87 -0.18 -5.81 -2.00
CA GLU A 87 0.42 -4.73 -1.20
C GLU A 87 1.79 -5.13 -0.64
N ALA A 88 1.99 -6.41 -0.28
CA ALA A 88 3.28 -6.93 0.17
C ALA A 88 4.33 -6.87 -0.95
N GLU A 89 4.01 -7.40 -2.12
CA GLU A 89 4.88 -7.34 -3.31
C GLU A 89 5.20 -5.89 -3.70
N ASP A 90 4.21 -5.00 -3.70
CA ASP A 90 4.41 -3.58 -4.03
C ASP A 90 5.30 -2.89 -2.99
N THR A 91 5.26 -3.32 -1.73
CA THR A 91 6.15 -2.83 -0.68
C THR A 91 7.59 -3.29 -0.91
N ILE A 92 7.78 -4.56 -1.28
CA ILE A 92 9.08 -5.11 -1.65
C ILE A 92 9.68 -4.34 -2.83
N LEU A 93 8.91 -4.16 -3.91
CA LEU A 93 9.38 -3.44 -5.10
C LEU A 93 9.79 -2.00 -4.78
N LYS A 94 9.04 -1.31 -3.91
CA LYS A 94 9.41 0.04 -3.46
C LYS A 94 10.75 0.04 -2.74
N GLN A 95 11.00 -0.96 -1.91
CA GLN A 95 12.26 -1.04 -1.18
C GLN A 95 13.43 -1.35 -2.13
N ILE A 96 13.26 -2.28 -3.08
CA ILE A 96 14.25 -2.52 -4.15
C ILE A 96 14.59 -1.23 -4.89
N PHE A 97 13.59 -0.45 -5.31
CA PHE A 97 13.83 0.80 -6.02
C PHE A 97 14.46 1.89 -5.15
N ALA A 98 14.26 1.84 -3.83
CA ALA A 98 14.90 2.76 -2.89
C ALA A 98 16.38 2.39 -2.69
N ASP A 99 16.68 1.10 -2.58
CA ASP A 99 18.05 0.58 -2.51
C ASP A 99 18.80 0.89 -3.81
N GLU A 100 18.22 0.60 -4.99
CA GLU A 100 18.81 0.93 -6.30
C GLU A 100 19.14 2.43 -6.42
N ALA A 101 18.27 3.30 -5.90
CA ALA A 101 18.49 4.74 -5.93
C ALA A 101 19.59 5.18 -4.95
N ASN A 102 19.68 4.57 -3.77
CA ASN A 102 20.74 4.84 -2.80
C ASN A 102 22.11 4.37 -3.30
N ASP A 103 22.17 3.19 -3.91
CA ASP A 103 23.40 2.65 -4.49
C ASP A 103 23.90 3.52 -5.65
N ALA A 104 23.00 4.03 -6.48
CA ALA A 104 23.36 4.97 -7.54
C ALA A 104 23.95 6.28 -7.01
N ILE A 105 23.49 6.77 -5.85
CA ILE A 105 24.02 7.99 -5.21
C ILE A 105 25.41 7.75 -4.61
N LEU A 106 25.71 6.54 -4.13
CA LEU A 106 27.00 6.20 -3.53
C LEU A 106 28.12 5.95 -4.55
N LEU A 107 27.77 5.82 -5.83
CA LEU A 107 28.70 5.57 -6.93
C LEU A 107 29.06 6.83 -7.74
N ASP A 108 28.44 7.98 -7.44
CA ASP A 108 28.74 9.31 -7.98
C ASP A 108 29.62 10.13 -7.00
#